data_AF-A0A352XU30-F1
#
_entry.id   AF-A0A352XU30-F1
#
_cell.length_a   1.000
_cell.length_b   1.000
_cell.length_c   1.000
_cell.angle_alpha   90.00
_cell.angle_beta   90.00
_cell.angle_gamma   90.00
#
_symmetry.space_group_name_H-M   'P 1'
#
loop_
_entity.id
_entity.type
_entity.pdbx_description
1 polymer ?
#
loop_
_entity_poly.entity_id
_entity_poly.type
_entity_poly.pdbx_seq_one_letter_code
_entity_poly.pdbx_strand_id
1 'polypeptide(L)' 'AQSVNLTNIGGDGLTWSAGPPSQPWLTLGLNKGSNNYQQTSIIPFNVDVTGMTSGSYTATVMITPSVGAAQTVTVTLIIT' A
#
# COMPACT_ATOMS: atom_id res chain seq x y z
N ALA A 1 -4.69 -11.82 3.43
CA ALA A 1 -4.06 -10.49 3.40
C ALA A 1 -2.68 -10.62 2.79
N GLN A 2 -2.26 -9.67 1.96
CA GLN A 2 -0.88 -9.56 1.48
C GLN A 2 -0.25 -8.31 2.08
N SER A 3 1.07 -8.17 1.99
CA SER A 3 1.76 -7.00 2.53
C SER A 3 2.83 -6.49 1.57
N VAL A 4 3.05 -5.19 1.60
CA VAL A 4 4.15 -4.52 0.90
C VAL A 4 5.16 -4.01 1.93
N ASN A 5 6.43 -4.28 1.69
CA ASN A 5 7.52 -3.73 2.50
C ASN A 5 7.96 -2.39 1.92
N LEU A 6 7.96 -1.35 2.75
CA LEU A 6 8.54 -0.05 2.44
C LEU A 6 9.82 0.08 3.25
N THR A 7 10.96 0.08 2.58
CA THR A 7 12.28 0.23 3.19
C THR A 7 12.87 1.58 2.82
N ASN A 8 13.38 2.31 3.81
CA ASN A 8 14.15 3.51 3.53
C ASN A 8 15.60 3.12 3.23
N ILE A 9 16.00 3.28 1.96
CA ILE A 9 17.35 3.02 1.49
C ILE A 9 18.22 4.28 1.39
N GLY A 10 17.67 5.46 1.71
CA GLY A 10 18.39 6.73 1.80
C GLY A 10 19.07 6.92 3.16
N GLY A 11 19.94 7.94 3.28
CA GLY A 11 20.76 8.15 4.48
C GLY A 11 20.03 8.77 5.68
N ASP A 12 19.03 9.62 5.44
CA ASP A 12 18.26 10.32 6.46
C ASP A 12 16.91 9.64 6.74
N GLY A 13 16.17 10.12 7.75
CA GLY A 13 14.81 9.64 8.04
C GLY A 13 13.81 9.95 6.92
N LEU A 14 12.94 8.98 6.64
CA LEU A 14 11.88 9.07 5.63
C LEU A 14 10.51 8.97 6.31
N THR A 15 9.75 10.06 6.34
CA THR A 15 8.32 9.98 6.65
C THR A 15 7.53 9.71 5.39
N TRP A 16 6.41 9.00 5.50
CA TRP A 16 5.60 8.65 4.35
C TRP A 16 4.12 8.55 4.72
N SER A 17 3.25 8.71 3.73
CA SER A 17 1.81 8.47 3.83
C SER A 17 1.30 7.69 2.62
N ALA A 18 0.27 6.89 2.81
CA ALA A 18 -0.48 6.23 1.75
C ALA A 18 -1.85 6.88 1.63
N GLY A 19 -2.23 7.24 0.41
CA GLY A 19 -3.58 7.69 0.10
C GLY A 19 -4.60 6.55 0.24
N PRO A 20 -5.91 6.88 0.23
CA PRO A 20 -6.94 5.85 0.21
C PRO A 20 -6.80 4.96 -1.04
N PRO A 21 -7.08 3.65 -0.94
CA PRO A 21 -7.20 2.79 -2.11
C PRO A 21 -8.23 3.33 -3.11
N SER A 22 -8.01 3.10 -4.41
CA SER A 22 -8.93 3.56 -5.46
C SER A 22 -10.24 2.76 -5.53
N GLN A 23 -10.35 1.67 -4.77
CA GLN A 23 -11.54 0.81 -4.73
C GLN A 23 -11.90 0.43 -3.28
N PRO A 24 -13.19 0.33 -2.95
CA PRO A 24 -13.66 0.12 -1.58
C PRO A 24 -13.44 -1.31 -1.06
N TRP A 25 -13.27 -2.29 -1.94
CA TRP A 25 -12.95 -3.67 -1.57
C TRP A 25 -11.54 -3.82 -1.01
N LEU A 26 -10.68 -2.79 -1.12
CA LEU A 26 -9.31 -2.79 -0.63
C LEU A 26 -9.17 -1.82 0.55
N THR A 27 -8.52 -2.27 1.63
CA THR A 27 -8.16 -1.43 2.77
C THR A 27 -6.70 -1.63 3.16
N LEU A 28 -6.11 -0.63 3.82
CA LEU A 28 -4.74 -0.67 4.33
C LEU A 28 -4.73 -0.81 5.86
N GLY A 29 -3.87 -1.67 6.37
CA GLY A 29 -3.61 -1.78 7.82
C GLY A 29 -2.69 -0.69 8.37
N LEU A 30 -1.93 -0.01 7.50
CA LEU A 30 -1.04 1.09 7.85
C LEU A 30 -1.04 2.12 6.71
N ASN A 31 -1.27 3.38 7.02
CA ASN A 31 -1.39 4.45 6.01
C ASN A 31 -0.39 5.61 6.20
N LYS A 32 0.48 5.52 7.19
CA LYS A 32 1.58 6.47 7.40
C LYS A 32 2.65 5.83 8.25
N GLY A 33 3.87 6.35 8.17
CA GLY A 33 4.96 5.88 8.99
C GLY A 33 6.19 6.76 8.88
N SER A 34 7.24 6.34 9.60
CA SER A 34 8.57 6.92 9.52
C SER A 34 9.58 5.78 9.58
N ASN A 35 10.54 5.81 8.66
CA ASN A 35 11.62 4.82 8.60
C ASN A 35 12.96 5.57 8.61
N ASN A 36 13.78 5.31 9.61
CA ASN A 36 15.20 5.70 9.55
C ASN A 36 15.96 4.84 8.52
N TYR A 37 17.25 5.12 8.32
CA TYR A 37 18.11 4.35 7.41
C TYR A 37 17.96 2.83 7.63
N GLN A 38 17.72 2.11 6.53
CA GLN A 38 17.45 0.66 6.44
C GLN A 38 16.24 0.14 7.21
N GLN A 39 15.46 1.00 7.87
CA GLN A 39 14.24 0.55 8.52
C GLN A 39 13.15 0.25 7.51
N THR A 40 12.35 -0.75 7.85
CA THR A 40 11.26 -1.25 7.02
C THR A 40 9.93 -1.13 7.77
N SER A 41 8.94 -0.58 7.10
CA SER A 41 7.54 -0.64 7.50
C SER A 41 6.85 -1.71 6.67
N ILE A 42 6.07 -2.57 7.32
CA ILE A 42 5.24 -3.58 6.64
C ILE A 42 3.83 -3.00 6.54
N ILE A 43 3.32 -2.86 5.32
CA ILE A 43 2.00 -2.30 5.02
C ILE A 43 1.05 -3.44 4.68
N PRO A 44 0.08 -3.79 5.55
CA PRO A 44 -0.91 -4.81 5.23
C PRO A 44 -1.96 -4.29 4.24
N PHE A 45 -2.28 -5.09 3.22
CA PHE A 45 -3.35 -4.89 2.26
C PHE A 45 -4.42 -5.97 2.47
N ASN A 46 -5.62 -5.53 2.82
CA ASN A 46 -6.75 -6.40 3.17
C ASN A 46 -7.86 -6.22 2.14
N VAL A 47 -8.49 -7.34 1.76
CA VAL A 47 -9.59 -7.36 0.79
C VAL A 47 -10.89 -7.76 1.47
N ASP A 48 -11.97 -7.07 1.13
CA ASP A 48 -13.34 -7.48 1.45
C ASP A 48 -14.07 -7.80 0.13
N VAL A 49 -14.40 -9.08 -0.03
CA VAL A 49 -15.04 -9.60 -1.25
C VAL A 49 -16.55 -9.79 -1.09
N THR A 50 -17.12 -9.31 0.02
CA THR A 50 -18.54 -9.47 0.31
C THR A 50 -19.40 -8.85 -0.80
N GLY A 51 -20.25 -9.65 -1.43
CA GLY A 51 -21.13 -9.19 -2.51
C GLY A 51 -20.46 -9.01 -3.87
N MET A 52 -19.17 -9.34 -4.01
CA MET A 52 -18.49 -9.36 -5.31
C MET A 52 -18.74 -10.69 -6.03
N THR A 53 -18.84 -10.65 -7.35
CA THR A 53 -18.95 -11.84 -8.21
C THR A 53 -17.57 -12.36 -8.59
N SER A 54 -17.50 -13.56 -9.19
CA SER A 54 -16.27 -14.00 -9.83
C SER A 54 -15.84 -13.03 -10.94
N GLY A 55 -14.54 -12.86 -11.11
CA GLY A 55 -13.97 -11.87 -12.03
C GLY A 55 -12.59 -11.36 -11.61
N SER A 56 -12.06 -10.43 -12.40
CA SER A 56 -10.80 -9.74 -12.13
C SER A 56 -11.07 -8.28 -11.78
N TYR A 57 -10.42 -7.82 -10.71
CA TYR A 57 -10.57 -6.48 -10.16
C TYR A 57 -9.20 -5.84 -9.96
N THR A 58 -9.11 -4.54 -10.22
CA THR A 58 -7.87 -3.76 -10.05
C THR A 58 -8.11 -2.57 -9.13
N ALA A 59 -7.19 -2.36 -8.19
CA ALA A 59 -7.14 -1.17 -7.34
C ALA A 59 -5.72 -0.62 -7.31
N THR A 60 -5.60 0.65 -6.95
CA THR A 60 -4.31 1.34 -6.83
C THR A 60 -4.22 2.05 -5.49
N VAL A 61 -3.02 2.10 -4.93
CA VAL A 61 -2.69 2.88 -3.73
C VAL A 61 -1.47 3.73 -4.04
N MET A 62 -1.57 5.03 -3.82
CA MET A 62 -0.44 5.95 -3.97
C MET A 62 0.26 6.14 -2.62
N ILE A 63 1.56 5.87 -2.57
CA ILE A 63 2.41 6.08 -1.40
C ILE A 63 3.31 7.29 -1.68
N THR A 64 3.22 8.30 -0.82
CA THR A 64 3.95 9.56 -0.94
C THR A 64 5.01 9.63 0.17
N PRO A 65 6.31 9.56 -0.16
CA PRO A 65 7.38 9.86 0.78
C PRO A 65 7.52 11.37 0.99
N SER A 66 8.14 11.78 2.10
CA SER A 66 8.47 13.18 2.38
C SER A 66 9.48 13.78 1.39
N VAL A 67 10.29 12.93 0.76
CA VAL A 67 11.27 13.28 -0.27
C VAL A 67 11.26 12.23 -1.38
N GLY A 68 11.48 12.66 -2.62
CA GLY A 68 11.42 11.80 -3.80
C GLY A 68 10.03 11.71 -4.42
N ALA A 69 9.88 10.86 -5.43
CA ALA A 69 8.63 10.69 -6.16
C ALA A 69 7.67 9.75 -5.41
N ALA A 70 6.38 10.05 -5.51
CA ALA A 70 5.32 9.13 -5.07
C ALA A 70 5.35 7.85 -5.90
N GLN A 71 4.98 6.73 -5.27
CA GLN A 71 4.96 5.41 -5.88
C GLN A 71 3.54 4.85 -5.88
N THR A 72 3.13 4.26 -6.99
CA THR A 72 1.80 3.64 -7.13
C THR A 72 1.93 2.12 -7.03
N VAL A 73 1.23 1.55 -6.06
CA VAL A 73 1.06 0.09 -5.92
C VAL A 73 -0.24 -0.32 -6.60
N THR A 74 -0.14 -1.19 -7.60
CA THR A 74 -1.30 -1.80 -8.26
C THR A 74 -1.61 -3.15 -7.63
N VAL A 75 -2.85 -3.35 -7.22
CA VAL A 75 -3.37 -4.60 -6.66
C VAL A 75 -4.31 -5.24 -7.67
N THR A 76 -4.04 -6.50 -8.00
CA THR A 76 -4.93 -7.33 -8.82
C THR A 76 -5.56 -8.40 -7.94
N LEU A 77 -6.88 -8.45 -7.93
CA LEU A 77 -7.68 -9.46 -7.24
C LEU A 77 -8.38 -10.32 -8.28
N ILE A 78 -8.28 -11.64 -8.13
CA ILE A 78 -8.99 -12.62 -8.94
C ILE A 78 -9.91 -13.40 -8.02
N ILE A 79 -11.21 -13.38 -8.31
CA ILE A 79 -12.23 -14.17 -7.62
C ILE A 79 -12.67 -15.27 -8.58
N THR A 80 -12.52 -16.53 -8.19
CA THR A 80 -12.90 -17.73 -8.96
C THR A 80 -14.10 -18.41 -8.37
#